data_AF-A0A242A4M6-F1
#
_entry.id   AF-A0A242A4M6-F1
#
_cell.length_a   1.000
_cell.length_b   1.000
_cell.length_c   1.000
_cell.angle_alpha   90.00
_cell.angle_beta   90.00
_cell.angle_gamma   90.00
#
_symmetry.space_group_name_H-M   'P 1'
#
loop_
_entity.id
_entity.type
_entity.pdbx_description
1 polymer ?
#
loop_
_entity_poly.entity_id
_entity_poly.type
_entity_poly.pdbx_seq_one_letter_code
_entity_poly.pdbx_strand_id
1 'polypeptide(L)' 'MFSHEERIKAIQLFLKYDCSYATTIHELGYPSVGALRKWYKEYLISGELHSEHRKKHKVF' A
#
# COMPACT_ATOMS: atom_id res chain seq x y z
N MET A 1 -1.01 2.40 -13.25
CA MET A 1 -0.37 2.92 -12.03
C MET A 1 -1.46 3.04 -10.98
N PHE A 2 -1.26 2.52 -9.76
CA PHE A 2 -2.21 2.68 -8.66
C PHE A 2 -1.85 3.90 -7.81
N SER A 3 -2.85 4.65 -7.39
CA SER A 3 -2.70 5.82 -6.51
C SER A 3 -2.20 5.39 -5.14
N HIS A 4 -1.55 6.31 -4.43
CA HIS A 4 -0.98 6.01 -3.11
C HIS A 4 -2.04 5.52 -2.12
N GLU A 5 -3.23 6.12 -2.14
CA GLU A 5 -4.37 5.73 -1.31
C GLU A 5 -4.82 4.28 -1.58
N GLU A 6 -4.83 3.86 -2.84
CA GLU A 6 -5.18 2.48 -3.23
C GLU A 6 -4.14 1.48 -2.69
N ARG A 7 -2.85 1.86 -2.69
CA ARG A 7 -1.77 1.02 -2.13
C ARG A 7 -1.87 0.89 -0.62
N ILE A 8 -2.14 1.99 0.10
CA ILE A 8 -2.39 1.96 1.54
C ILE A 8 -3.58 1.06 1.83
N LYS A 9 -4.69 1.26 1.12
CA LYS A 9 -5.93 0.50 1.33
C LYS A 9 -5.68 -1.00 1.12
N ALA A 10 -4.92 -1.38 0.09
CA ALA A 10 -4.53 -2.76 -0.16
C ALA A 10 -3.67 -3.34 0.97
N ILE A 11 -2.69 -2.59 1.50
CA ILE A 11 -1.84 -3.06 2.60
C ILE A 11 -2.62 -3.15 3.92
N GLN A 12 -3.51 -2.21 4.20
CA GLN A 12 -4.38 -2.26 5.39
C GLN A 12 -5.31 -3.46 5.34
N LEU A 13 -5.93 -3.73 4.18
CA LEU A 13 -6.75 -4.93 3.99
C LEU A 13 -5.92 -6.21 4.17
N PHE A 14 -4.71 -6.21 3.60
CA PHE A 14 -3.77 -7.32 3.70
C PHE A 14 -3.38 -7.62 5.15
N LEU A 15 -3.09 -6.60 5.95
CA LEU A 15 -2.82 -6.74 7.38
C LEU A 15 -4.06 -7.21 8.16
N LYS A 16 -5.25 -6.73 7.78
CA LYS A 16 -6.52 -7.13 8.41
C LYS A 16 -6.88 -8.60 8.16
N TYR A 17 -6.52 -9.14 7.00
CA TYR A 17 -6.79 -10.53 6.59
C TYR A 17 -5.62 -11.49 6.86
N ASP A 18 -4.77 -11.20 7.85
CA ASP A 18 -3.64 -12.05 8.25
C ASP A 18 -2.64 -12.33 7.11
N CYS A 19 -2.34 -11.31 6.31
CA CYS A 19 -1.41 -11.40 5.17
C CYS A 19 -1.89 -12.35 4.06
N SER A 20 -3.21 -12.55 3.90
CA SER A 20 -3.75 -13.27 2.76
C SER A 20 -3.80 -12.40 1.50
N TYR A 21 -2.85 -12.65 0.59
CA TYR A 21 -2.79 -12.00 -0.72
C TYR A 21 -4.05 -12.30 -1.55
N ALA A 22 -4.48 -13.56 -1.59
CA ALA A 22 -5.62 -13.98 -2.41
C ALA A 22 -6.91 -13.28 -1.97
N THR A 23 -7.17 -13.21 -0.66
CA THR A 23 -8.35 -12.55 -0.10
C THR A 23 -8.34 -11.05 -0.42
N THR A 24 -7.20 -10.39 -0.22
CA THR A 24 -7.07 -8.94 -0.48
C THR A 24 -7.36 -8.60 -1.95
N ILE A 25 -6.87 -9.42 -2.87
CA ILE A 25 -7.04 -9.22 -4.31
C ILE A 25 -8.46 -9.55 -4.75
N HIS A 26 -9.08 -10.58 -4.17
CA HIS A 26 -10.47 -10.91 -4.44
C HIS A 26 -11.42 -9.81 -3.97
N GLU A 27 -11.17 -9.24 -2.79
CA GLU A 27 -11.98 -8.16 -2.21
C GLU A 27 -11.82 -6.83 -2.96
N LEU A 28 -10.60 -6.46 -3.33
CA LEU A 28 -10.33 -5.18 -4.01
C LEU A 28 -10.46 -5.27 -5.53
N GLY A 29 -10.34 -6.45 -6.13
CA GLY A 29 -10.26 -6.65 -7.58
C GLY A 29 -8.93 -6.21 -8.21
N TYR A 30 -8.03 -5.68 -7.39
CA TYR A 30 -6.66 -5.25 -7.70
C TYR A 30 -5.87 -5.26 -6.38
N PRO A 31 -4.52 -5.19 -6.35
CA PRO A 31 -3.53 -5.33 -7.42
C PRO A 31 -3.23 -6.81 -7.66
N SER A 32 -2.25 -7.15 -8.49
CA SER A 32 -1.71 -8.52 -8.52
C SER A 32 -0.85 -8.84 -7.29
N VAL A 33 -0.70 -10.12 -6.94
CA VAL A 33 0.10 -10.59 -5.78
C VAL A 33 1.52 -10.00 -5.77
N GLY A 34 2.16 -9.91 -6.94
CA GLY A 34 3.51 -9.34 -7.06
C GLY A 34 3.58 -7.86 -6.71
N ALA A 35 2.57 -7.07 -7.07
CA ALA A 35 2.51 -5.65 -6.74
C ALA A 35 2.25 -5.44 -5.24
N LEU A 36 1.32 -6.21 -4.65
CA LEU A 36 1.06 -6.15 -3.21
C LEU A 36 2.30 -6.56 -2.40
N ARG A 37 3.02 -7.60 -2.83
CA ARG A 37 4.29 -8.01 -2.21
C ARG A 37 5.36 -6.94 -2.30
N LYS A 38 5.46 -6.23 -3.44
CA LYS A 38 6.40 -5.13 -3.61
C LYS A 38 6.08 -3.98 -2.66
N TRP A 39 4.82 -3.57 -2.56
CA TRP A 39 4.42 -2.49 -1.66
C TRP A 39 4.56 -2.86 -0.19
N TYR A 40 4.25 -4.11 0.19
CA TYR A 40 4.49 -4.59 1.55
C TYR A 40 5.98 -4.63 1.90
N LYS A 41 6.84 -5.00 0.94
CA LYS A 41 8.30 -4.95 1.12
C LYS A 41 8.80 -3.51 1.24
N GLU A 42 8.28 -2.59 0.43
CA GLU A 42 8.59 -1.16 0.55
C GLU A 42 8.13 -0.60 1.91
N TYR A 43 6.95 -1.02 2.40
CA TYR A 43 6.45 -0.68 3.74
C TYR A 43 7.39 -1.16 4.85
N LEU A 44 7.85 -2.42 4.78
CA LEU A 44 8.78 -3.00 5.76
C LEU A 44 10.17 -2.35 5.74
N ILE A 45 10.67 -1.97 4.56
CA ILE A 45 12.00 -1.36 4.40
C ILE A 45 11.99 0.10 4.81
N SER A 46 10.96 0.84 4.41
CA SER A 46 10.92 2.30 4.57
C SER A 46 10.30 2.74 5.90
N GLY A 47 9.62 1.85 6.64
CA GLY A 47 8.94 2.16 7.90
C GLY A 47 7.70 3.06 7.75
N GLU A 48 7.61 3.80 6.65
CA GLU A 48 6.46 4.57 6.20
C GLU A 48 6.18 4.22 4.74
N LEU A 49 4.92 3.88 4.42
CA LEU A 49 4.50 3.85 3.03
C LEU A 49 4.64 5.27 2.52
N HIS A 50 5.70 5.56 1.76
CA HIS A 50 6.01 6.91 1.30
C HIS A 50 4.81 7.51 0.55
N SER A 51 3.98 8.26 1.28
CA SER A 51 3.06 9.24 0.73
C SER A 51 3.96 10.33 0.19
N GLU A 52 4.43 10.20 -1.04
CA GLU A 52 4.89 11.37 -1.79
C GLU A 52 3.67 12.23 -2.15
N HIS A 53 2.96 12.72 -1.13
CA HIS A 53 2.41 14.05 -1.15
C HIS A 53 3.39 14.94 -0.38
N ARG A 54 4.44 15.36 -1.09
CA ARG A 54 5.27 16.50 -0.72
C ARG A 54 4.40 17.76 -0.68
N LYS A 55 3.52 17.90 0.31
CA LYS A 55 3.02 19.23 0.71
C LYS A 55 4.20 19.90 1.39
N LYS A 56 5.00 20.57 0.56
CA LYS A 56 6.06 21.47 1.00
C LYS A 56 5.51 22.34 2.12
N HIS A 57 6.06 22.13 3.31
CA HIS A 57 6.06 23.07 4.40
C HIS A 57 6.50 24.43 3.83
N LYS A 58 5.60 25.41 3.80
CA LYS A 58 5.94 26.80 3.52
C LYS A 58 5.64 27.57 4.80
N VAL A 59 6.60 27.51 5.73
CA VAL A 59 6.68 28.43 6.87
C VAL A 59 7.19 29.75 6.32
N PHE A 60 6.39 30.80 6.47
CA PHE A 60 6.80 32.20 6.49
C PHE A 60 6.17 32.84 7.72
#